data_AF-A0A1G7TT83-F1
#
_entry.id   AF-A0A1G7TT83-F1
#
_cell.length_a   1.000
_cell.length_b   1.000
_cell.length_c   1.000
_cell.angle_alpha   90.00
_cell.angle_beta   90.00
_cell.angle_gamma   90.00
#
_symmetry.space_group_name_H-M   'P 1'
#
loop_
_entity.id
_entity.type
_entity.pdbx_description
1 polymer ?
#
loop_
_entity_poly.entity_id
_entity_poly.type
_entity_poly.pdbx_seq_one_letter_code
_entity_poly.pdbx_strand_id
1 'polypeptide(L)'
;MHTSHFSVFEFVLYIIPIMMIILMKKYGKPYFTYFADWPLNLAICLLPTLFVLIYDFGWLIFGFNTLPFIFLFASFAIGVYLHDYMRSVDHFYFKAFYMPASELLFYILVFHLVGMVLLRWRTIFF
;
A
#
# COMPACT_ATOMS: atom_id res chain seq x y z
N MET A 1 -24.82 17.44 8.65
CA MET A 1 -23.44 17.32 9.16
C MET A 1 -23.46 16.33 10.30
N HIS A 2 -23.17 15.06 10.02
CA HIS A 2 -22.97 14.09 11.09
C HIS A 2 -21.52 14.23 11.56
N THR A 3 -21.33 14.80 12.76
CA THR A 3 -20.07 14.67 13.50
C THR A 3 -19.90 13.18 13.83
N SER A 4 -19.20 12.44 12.98
CA SER A 4 -18.89 11.04 13.29
C SER A 4 -17.92 11.07 14.47
N HIS A 5 -18.35 10.60 15.63
CA HIS A 5 -17.50 10.52 16.80
C HIS A 5 -16.28 9.64 16.50
N PHE A 6 -15.09 10.14 16.88
CA PHE A 6 -13.85 9.39 16.80
C PHE A 6 -14.00 8.08 17.60
N SER A 7 -13.79 6.94 16.95
CA SER A 7 -13.95 5.63 17.57
C SER A 7 -12.59 5.03 17.97
N VAL A 8 -12.59 4.14 18.96
CA VAL A 8 -11.37 3.38 19.34
C VAL A 8 -10.85 2.55 18.17
N PHE A 9 -11.75 2.03 17.32
CA PHE A 9 -11.38 1.33 16.09
C PHE A 9 -10.58 2.23 15.14
N GLU A 10 -11.03 3.48 14.97
CA GLU A 10 -10.34 4.46 14.13
C GLU A 10 -8.93 4.80 14.66
N PHE A 11 -8.75 4.90 15.98
CA PHE A 11 -7.42 5.07 16.58
C PHE A 11 -6.46 3.92 16.23
N VAL A 12 -6.96 2.68 16.26
CA VAL A 12 -6.18 1.48 15.92
C VAL A 12 -5.71 1.54 14.46
N LEU A 13 -6.54 2.02 13.53
CA LEU A 13 -6.17 2.17 12.12
C LEU A 13 -4.96 3.09 11.90
N TYR A 14 -4.78 4.13 12.72
CA TYR A 14 -3.62 5.02 12.64
C TYR A 14 -2.34 4.39 13.21
N ILE A 15 -2.46 3.47 14.18
CA ILE A 15 -1.32 2.85 14.86
C ILE A 15 -0.81 1.58 14.15
N ILE A 16 -1.71 0.80 13.54
CA ILE A 16 -1.38 -0.43 12.81
C ILE A 16 -0.20 -0.26 11.83
N PRO A 17 -0.16 0.76 10.95
CA PRO A 17 0.95 0.91 10.00
C PRO A 17 2.32 1.04 10.71
N ILE A 18 2.38 1.79 11.81
CA ILE A 18 3.60 2.01 12.58
C ILE A 18 4.04 0.71 13.25
N MET A 19 3.11 0.01 13.92
CA MET A 19 3.42 -1.28 14.56
C MET A 19 3.91 -2.32 13.56
N MET A 20 3.30 -2.39 12.38
CA MET A 20 3.69 -3.37 11.36
C MET A 20 5.09 -3.09 10.80
N ILE A 21 5.48 -1.82 10.62
CA ILE A 21 6.86 -1.47 10.24
C ILE A 21 7.85 -1.91 11.32
N ILE A 22 7.54 -1.67 12.60
CA ILE A 22 8.41 -2.07 13.72
C ILE A 22 8.54 -3.59 13.78
N LEU A 23 7.43 -4.32 13.69
CA LEU A 23 7.41 -5.78 13.72
C LEU A 23 8.19 -6.37 12.54
N MET A 24 7.98 -5.86 11.33
CA MET A 24 8.70 -6.33 10.14
C MET A 24 10.20 -6.02 10.19
N LYS A 25 10.59 -4.85 10.72
CA LYS A 25 12.02 -4.54 10.90
C LYS A 25 12.69 -5.42 11.95
N LYS A 26 11.98 -5.76 13.04
CA LYS A 26 12.53 -6.55 14.15
C LYS A 26 12.51 -8.05 13.89
N TYR A 27 11.45 -8.57 13.28
CA TYR A 27 11.21 -10.02 13.12
C TYR A 27 11.20 -10.49 11.67
N GLY A 28 11.05 -9.59 10.68
CA GLY A 28 10.97 -9.93 9.25
C GLY A 28 12.32 -10.14 8.56
N LYS A 29 13.41 -9.63 9.15
CA LYS A 29 14.77 -9.73 8.59
C LYS A 29 15.19 -11.14 8.14
N PRO A 30 14.94 -12.21 8.92
CA PRO A 30 15.28 -13.58 8.52
C PRO A 30 14.48 -14.09 7.30
N TYR A 31 13.28 -13.57 7.10
CA TYR A 31 12.36 -14.03 6.06
C TYR A 31 12.64 -13.39 4.69
N PHE A 32 13.25 -12.20 4.67
CA PHE A 32 13.67 -11.56 3.41
C PHE A 32 14.71 -12.38 2.63
N THR A 33 15.54 -13.15 3.33
CA THR A 33 16.59 -14.01 2.74
C THR A 33 16.17 -15.46 2.59
N TYR A 34 14.99 -15.85 3.10
CA TYR A 34 14.52 -17.24 3.04
C TYR A 34 14.21 -17.70 1.61
N PHE A 35 13.72 -16.78 0.77
CA PHE A 35 13.43 -17.03 -0.64
C PHE A 35 14.57 -16.51 -1.52
N ALA A 36 15.66 -17.26 -1.63
CA ALA A 36 16.86 -16.85 -2.37
C ALA A 36 16.58 -16.48 -3.84
N ASP A 37 15.63 -17.17 -4.48
CA ASP A 37 15.25 -16.89 -5.87
C ASP A 37 14.24 -15.77 -6.06
N TRP A 38 13.50 -15.41 -5.01
CA TRP A 38 12.45 -14.38 -5.02
C TRP A 38 12.54 -13.59 -3.72
N PRO A 39 13.59 -12.76 -3.55
CA PRO A 39 13.76 -11.99 -2.33
C PRO A 39 12.52 -11.12 -2.11
N LEU A 40 12.03 -11.16 -0.88
CA LEU A 40 10.96 -10.28 -0.43
C LEU A 40 11.61 -9.01 0.11
N ASN A 41 11.09 -7.85 -0.28
CA ASN A 41 11.40 -6.59 0.39
C ASN A 41 10.29 -6.23 1.37
N LEU A 42 10.57 -5.20 2.18
CA LEU A 42 9.60 -4.64 3.11
C LEU A 42 8.32 -4.17 2.40
N ALA A 43 8.44 -3.64 1.17
CA ALA A 43 7.31 -3.16 0.39
C ALA A 43 6.30 -4.28 0.12
N ILE A 44 6.75 -5.43 -0.40
CA ILE A 44 5.92 -6.60 -0.67
C ILE A 44 5.25 -7.11 0.62
N CYS A 45 6.01 -7.21 1.72
CA CYS A 45 5.47 -7.70 2.99
C CYS A 45 4.40 -6.78 3.60
N LEU A 46 4.42 -5.48 3.28
CA LEU A 46 3.45 -4.52 3.80
C LEU A 46 2.22 -4.37 2.90
N LEU A 47 2.22 -4.88 1.66
CA LEU A 47 1.07 -4.80 0.75
C LEU A 47 -0.24 -5.31 1.37
N PRO A 48 -0.30 -6.48 2.04
CA PRO A 48 -1.55 -6.96 2.63
C PRO A 48 -2.12 -5.98 3.66
N THR A 49 -1.25 -5.42 4.51
CA THR A 49 -1.64 -4.42 5.51
C THR A 49 -2.19 -3.15 4.86
N LEU A 50 -1.53 -2.68 3.80
CA LEU A 50 -1.99 -1.50 3.05
C LEU A 50 -3.38 -1.74 2.45
N PHE A 51 -3.65 -2.93 1.91
CA PHE A 51 -4.98 -3.24 1.35
C PHE A 51 -6.07 -3.24 2.42
N VAL A 52 -5.82 -3.83 3.59
CA VAL A 52 -6.78 -3.82 4.70
C VAL A 52 -7.04 -2.39 5.18
N LEU A 53 -5.98 -1.59 5.38
CA LEU A 53 -6.13 -0.20 5.79
C LEU A 53 -6.90 0.63 4.75
N ILE A 54 -6.61 0.46 3.47
CA ILE A 54 -7.32 1.16 2.39
C ILE A 54 -8.79 0.75 2.35
N TYR A 55 -9.09 -0.54 2.52
CA TYR A 55 -10.44 -1.05 2.61
C TYR A 55 -11.21 -0.41 3.78
N ASP A 56 -10.62 -0.42 4.98
CA ASP A 56 -11.23 0.10 6.19
C ASP A 56 -11.44 1.63 6.11
N PHE A 57 -10.44 2.38 5.63
CA PHE A 57 -10.59 3.82 5.40
C PHE A 57 -11.59 4.16 4.29
N GLY A 58 -11.67 3.33 3.25
CA GLY A 58 -12.65 3.48 2.18
C GLY A 58 -14.09 3.45 2.72
N TRP A 59 -14.40 2.43 3.52
CA TRP A 59 -15.69 2.32 4.20
C TRP A 59 -15.91 3.45 5.21
N LEU A 60 -14.90 3.80 5.99
CA LEU A 60 -15.00 4.82 7.04
C LEU A 60 -15.27 6.22 6.47
N ILE A 61 -14.65 6.59 5.35
CA ILE A 61 -14.72 7.94 4.77
C ILE A 61 -15.87 8.04 3.77
N PHE A 62 -15.98 7.07 2.86
CA PHE A 62 -16.86 7.18 1.69
C PHE A 62 -18.10 6.30 1.78
N GLY A 63 -18.15 5.35 2.72
CA GLY A 63 -19.22 4.37 2.82
C GLY A 63 -19.21 3.32 1.70
N PHE A 64 -18.08 3.12 1.01
CA PHE A 64 -17.89 2.07 0.01
C PHE A 64 -16.42 1.64 -0.10
N ASN A 65 -16.18 0.49 -0.72
CA ASN A 65 -14.83 -0.04 -0.92
C ASN A 65 -14.08 0.69 -2.05
N THR A 66 -12.96 1.34 -1.71
CA THR A 66 -12.12 2.09 -2.66
C THR A 66 -11.07 1.22 -3.38
N LEU A 67 -10.85 -0.03 -2.95
CA LEU A 67 -9.84 -0.93 -3.52
C LEU A 67 -9.94 -1.10 -5.05
N PRO A 68 -11.13 -1.30 -5.65
CA PRO A 68 -11.23 -1.49 -7.10
C PRO A 68 -10.67 -0.30 -7.89
N PHE A 69 -10.91 0.93 -7.41
CA PHE A 69 -10.44 2.14 -8.07
C PHE A 69 -8.92 2.27 -7.96
N ILE A 70 -8.34 2.07 -6.77
CA ILE A 70 -6.90 2.16 -6.60
C ILE A 70 -6.18 1.03 -7.36
N PHE A 71 -6.76 -0.16 -7.48
CA PHE A 71 -6.21 -1.21 -8.32
C PHE A 71 -6.22 -0.84 -9.79
N LEU A 72 -7.30 -0.24 -10.29
CA LEU A 72 -7.35 0.24 -11.67
C LEU A 72 -6.23 1.26 -11.96
N PHE A 73 -6.07 2.26 -11.09
CA PHE A 73 -5.02 3.28 -11.23
C PHE A 73 -3.62 2.70 -11.06
N ALA A 74 -3.42 1.80 -10.11
CA ALA A 74 -2.14 1.14 -9.89
C ALA A 74 -1.74 0.24 -11.07
N SER A 75 -2.68 -0.54 -11.61
CA SER A 75 -2.46 -1.35 -12.80
C SER A 75 -2.11 -0.49 -14.01
N PHE A 76 -2.78 0.65 -14.20
CA PHE A 76 -2.44 1.59 -15.25
C PHE A 76 -1.02 2.14 -15.09
N ALA A 77 -0.65 2.60 -13.89
CA ALA A 77 0.69 3.12 -13.62
C ALA A 77 1.79 2.07 -13.81
N ILE A 78 1.57 0.84 -13.34
CA ILE A 78 2.48 -0.29 -13.56
C ILE A 78 2.57 -0.64 -15.04
N GLY A 79 1.47 -0.55 -15.79
CA GLY A 79 1.44 -0.77 -17.23
C GLY A 79 2.30 0.25 -18.00
N VAL A 80 2.21 1.54 -17.63
CA VAL A 80 3.09 2.59 -18.17
C VAL A 80 4.55 2.33 -17.81
N TYR A 81 4.81 1.99 -16.55
CA TYR A 81 6.17 1.65 -16.10
C TYR A 81 6.74 0.44 -16.84
N LEU A 82 5.94 -0.60 -17.06
CA LEU A 82 6.32 -1.78 -17.84
C LEU A 82 6.62 -1.42 -19.30
N HIS A 83 5.78 -0.60 -19.92
CA HIS A 83 6.01 -0.13 -21.29
C HIS A 83 7.37 0.56 -21.42
N ASP A 84 7.69 1.48 -20.51
CA ASP A 84 8.96 2.20 -20.54
C ASP A 84 10.15 1.30 -20.21
N TYR A 85 9.98 0.37 -19.27
CA TYR A 85 10.99 -0.64 -18.95
C TYR A 85 11.29 -1.54 -20.14
N MET A 86 10.28 -2.04 -20.87
CA MET A 86 10.48 -2.90 -22.04
C MET A 86 11.24 -2.18 -23.16
N ARG A 87 11.19 -0.85 -23.25
CA ARG A 87 11.93 -0.08 -24.25
C ARG A 87 13.42 0.10 -23.91
N SER A 88 13.81 -0.14 -22.66
CA SER A 88 15.19 0.03 -22.19
C SER A 88 15.96 -1.28 -22.05
N VAL A 89 15.33 -2.43 -22.29
CA VAL A 89 15.95 -3.75 -22.17
C VAL A 89 15.81 -4.57 -23.45
N ASP A 90 16.86 -5.35 -23.78
CA ASP A 90 16.82 -6.26 -24.94
C ASP A 90 15.99 -7.52 -24.67
N HIS A 91 16.01 -7.99 -23.42
CA HIS A 91 15.30 -9.20 -22.98
C HIS A 91 14.57 -8.93 -21.66
N PHE A 92 13.27 -9.24 -21.64
CA PHE A 92 12.46 -9.09 -20.44
C PHE A 92 12.64 -10.28 -19.49
N TYR A 93 12.98 -9.98 -18.24
CA TYR A 93 12.98 -10.96 -17.14
C TYR A 93 12.09 -10.46 -16.01
N PHE A 94 11.00 -11.19 -15.74
CA PHE A 94 10.07 -10.82 -14.67
C PHE A 94 10.75 -10.68 -13.30
N LYS A 95 11.75 -11.52 -13.02
CA LYS A 95 12.56 -11.45 -11.79
C LYS A 95 13.33 -10.12 -11.64
N ALA A 96 13.69 -9.45 -12.74
CA ALA A 96 14.30 -8.12 -12.68
C ALA A 96 13.26 -7.00 -12.53
N PHE A 97 12.03 -7.24 -12.99
CA PHE A 97 10.96 -6.25 -13.03
C PHE A 97 10.07 -6.24 -11.77
N TYR A 98 9.82 -7.40 -11.14
CA TYR A 98 8.84 -7.49 -10.05
C TYR A 98 9.21 -6.64 -8.83
N MET A 99 10.50 -6.53 -8.53
CA MET A 99 10.99 -5.81 -7.35
C MET A 99 10.71 -4.31 -7.46
N PRO A 100 11.17 -3.60 -8.52
CA PRO A 100 10.81 -2.18 -8.68
C PRO A 100 9.31 -1.96 -8.92
N ALA A 101 8.61 -2.90 -9.59
CA ALA A 101 7.16 -2.81 -9.73
C ALA A 101 6.42 -2.90 -8.38
N SER A 102 6.90 -3.75 -7.46
CA SER A 102 6.34 -3.87 -6.12
C SER A 102 6.56 -2.61 -5.27
N GLU A 103 7.71 -1.94 -5.45
CA GLU A 103 8.01 -0.67 -4.79
C GLU A 103 7.12 0.44 -5.34
N LEU A 104 6.93 0.52 -6.65
CA LEU A 104 6.00 1.45 -7.28
C LEU A 104 4.56 1.24 -6.74
N LEU A 105 4.09 0.00 -6.70
CA LEU A 105 2.78 -0.33 -6.15
C LEU A 105 2.67 0.11 -4.69
N PHE A 106 3.69 -0.18 -3.88
CA PHE A 106 3.74 0.24 -2.49
C PHE A 106 3.65 1.76 -2.35
N TYR A 107 4.39 2.53 -3.14
CA TYR A 107 4.31 3.99 -3.11
C TYR A 107 2.91 4.49 -3.47
N ILE A 108 2.29 3.95 -4.52
CA ILE A 108 0.93 4.33 -4.94
C ILE A 108 -0.06 4.11 -3.79
N LEU A 109 0.00 2.95 -3.13
CA LEU A 109 -0.88 2.61 -2.01
C LEU A 109 -0.61 3.48 -0.78
N VAL A 110 0.65 3.76 -0.46
CA VAL A 110 1.03 4.65 0.65
C VAL A 110 0.53 6.07 0.42
N PHE A 111 0.74 6.65 -0.77
CA PHE A 111 0.24 7.98 -1.09
C PHE A 111 -1.29 8.04 -1.05
N HIS A 112 -1.97 7.01 -1.55
CA HIS A 112 -3.42 6.91 -1.46
C HIS A 112 -3.90 6.85 0.00
N LEU A 113 -3.28 6.01 0.82
CA LEU A 113 -3.59 5.87 2.24
C LEU A 113 -3.34 7.18 3.00
N VAL A 114 -2.22 7.87 2.76
CA VAL A 114 -1.93 9.19 3.35
C VAL A 114 -3.01 10.19 2.95
N GLY A 115 -3.40 10.22 1.67
CA GLY A 115 -4.49 11.07 1.19
C GLY A 115 -5.81 10.81 1.92
N MET A 116 -6.15 9.53 2.14
CA MET A 116 -7.35 9.15 2.92
C MET A 116 -7.26 9.57 4.38
N VAL A 117 -6.10 9.38 5.03
CA VAL A 117 -5.88 9.83 6.42
C VAL A 117 -6.05 11.34 6.53
N LEU A 118 -5.48 12.12 5.61
CA LEU A 118 -5.63 13.59 5.59
C LEU A 118 -7.07 14.01 5.34
N LEU A 119 -7.77 13.32 4.43
CA LEU A 119 -9.17 13.59 4.15
C LEU A 119 -10.05 13.30 5.38
N ARG A 120 -9.80 12.18 6.07
CA ARG A 120 -10.51 11.81 7.30
C ARG A 120 -10.25 12.81 8.42
N TRP A 121 -8.99 13.21 8.60
CA TRP A 121 -8.62 14.27 9.53
C TRP A 121 -9.44 15.53 9.24
N ARG A 122 -9.47 15.99 7.99
CA ARG A 122 -10.27 17.16 7.61
C ARG A 122 -11.74 17.01 8.03
N THR A 123 -12.37 15.86 7.81
CA THR A 123 -13.79 15.63 8.16
C THR A 123 -14.09 15.58 9.67
N ILE A 124 -13.08 15.36 10.51
CA ILE A 124 -13.25 15.33 11.97
C ILE A 124 -13.14 16.72 12.57
N PHE A 125 -12.25 17.56 12.02
CA PHE A 125 -11.91 18.87 12.57
C PHE A 125 -12.64 20.05 11.89
N PHE A 126 -13.30 19.83 10.74
CA PHE A 126 -14.04 20.85 9.97
C PHE A 126 -15.38 20.30 9.48
#